data_AF-A0A5I6RF51-F1
#
_entry.id   AF-A0A5I6RF51-F1
#
_cell.length_a   1.000
_cell.length_b   1.000
_cell.length_c   1.000
_cell.angle_alpha   90.00
_cell.angle_beta   90.00
_cell.angle_gamma   90.00
#
_symmetry.space_group_name_H-M   'P 1'
#
loop_
_entity.id
_entity.type
_entity.pdbx_description
1 polymer ?
#
loop_
_entity_poly.entity_id
_entity_poly.type
_entity_poly.pdbx_seq_one_letter_code
_entity_poly.pdbx_strand_id
1 'polypeptide(L)'
;MKAVTLNVEQIRELAMFTGLSVEVPEGLETDTRWNITPGHIPGFETDTGERVPDYDGLIAYTRDLPEDQSGVLALEAQGMQGAD
;
A
#
# COMPACT_ATOMS: atom_id res chain seq x y z
N MET A 1 15.74 8.37 5.26
CA MET A 1 15.52 7.05 4.61
C MET A 1 15.53 7.25 3.10
N LYS A 2 16.03 6.28 2.32
CA LYS A 2 16.00 6.34 0.85
C LYS A 2 14.67 5.76 0.37
N ALA A 3 13.84 6.57 -0.28
CA ALA A 3 12.71 6.07 -1.03
C ALA A 3 13.21 5.27 -2.24
N VAL A 4 12.49 4.21 -2.60
CA VAL A 4 12.72 3.47 -3.85
C VAL A 4 11.58 3.83 -4.80
N THR A 5 11.93 4.23 -6.02
CA THR A 5 10.95 4.52 -7.07
C THR A 5 10.77 3.27 -7.93
N LEU A 6 9.55 2.72 -7.96
CA LEU A 6 9.19 1.52 -8.72
C LEU A 6 7.98 1.81 -9.61
N ASN A 7 7.89 1.14 -10.76
CA ASN A 7 6.66 1.10 -11.53
C ASN A 7 5.74 -0.04 -11.05
N VAL A 8 4.54 -0.14 -11.62
CA VAL A 8 3.52 -1.12 -11.19
C VAL A 8 3.99 -2.57 -11.39
N GLU A 9 4.70 -2.84 -12.48
CA GLU A 9 5.23 -4.17 -12.79
C GLU A 9 6.29 -4.59 -11.76
N GLN A 10 7.22 -3.71 -11.42
CA GLN A 10 8.24 -3.93 -10.40
C GLN A 10 7.64 -4.13 -9.01
N ILE A 11 6.55 -3.44 -8.68
CA ILE A 11 5.81 -3.66 -7.42
C ILE A 11 5.19 -5.07 -7.39
N ARG A 12 4.58 -5.51 -8.51
CA ARG A 12 4.04 -6.88 -8.61
C ARG A 12 5.14 -7.95 -8.48
N GLU A 13 6.27 -7.76 -9.15
CA GLU A 13 7.41 -8.67 -9.06
C GLU A 13 7.94 -8.79 -7.63
N LEU A 14 8.08 -7.66 -6.93
CA LEU A 14 8.50 -7.63 -5.53
C LEU A 14 7.51 -8.38 -4.62
N ALA A 15 6.22 -8.12 -4.79
CA ALA A 15 5.18 -8.80 -4.03
C ALA A 15 5.20 -10.31 -4.27
N MET A 16 5.28 -10.75 -5.53
CA MET A 16 5.40 -12.16 -5.89
C MET A 16 6.62 -12.83 -5.25
N PHE A 17 7.78 -12.16 -5.24
CA PHE A 17 8.99 -12.66 -4.57
C PHE A 17 8.77 -12.92 -3.07
N THR A 18 7.96 -12.08 -2.42
CA THR A 18 7.61 -12.20 -0.99
C THR A 18 6.39 -13.07 -0.69
N GLY A 19 5.76 -13.67 -1.72
CA GLY A 19 4.53 -14.46 -1.56
C GLY A 19 3.27 -13.63 -1.31
N LEU A 20 3.32 -12.32 -1.59
CA LEU A 20 2.17 -11.41 -1.52
C LEU A 20 1.51 -11.27 -2.89
N SER A 21 0.19 -11.12 -2.90
CA SER A 21 -0.59 -10.76 -4.09
C SER A 21 -0.95 -9.28 -4.05
N VAL A 22 -0.67 -8.57 -5.13
CA VAL A 22 -1.05 -7.15 -5.31
C VAL A 22 -2.17 -7.06 -6.33
N GLU A 23 -3.32 -6.56 -5.90
CA GLU A 23 -4.38 -6.14 -6.82
C GLU A 23 -4.06 -4.73 -7.33
N VAL A 24 -4.06 -4.57 -8.65
CA VAL A 24 -3.89 -3.25 -9.28
C VAL A 24 -5.25 -2.82 -9.81
N PRO A 25 -5.77 -1.65 -9.41
CA PRO A 25 -7.02 -1.11 -9.94
C PRO A 25 -7.01 -1.04 -11.47
N GLU A 26 -8.17 -1.31 -12.09
CA GLU A 26 -8.34 -1.08 -13.52
C GLU A 26 -8.14 0.42 -13.84
N GLY A 27 -7.38 0.71 -14.89
CA GLY A 27 -7.08 2.09 -15.32
C GLY A 27 -5.79 2.69 -14.75
N LEU A 28 -5.04 1.96 -13.91
CA LEU A 28 -3.73 2.39 -13.46
C LEU A 28 -2.69 2.19 -14.58
N GLU A 29 -2.03 3.27 -15.03
CA GLU A 29 -0.99 3.16 -16.04
C GLU A 29 0.26 2.48 -15.46
N THR A 30 0.77 1.46 -16.15
CA THR A 30 1.83 0.58 -15.64
C THR A 30 3.19 1.26 -15.51
N ASP A 31 3.40 2.35 -16.23
CA ASP A 31 4.59 3.20 -16.20
C ASP A 31 4.55 4.29 -15.11
N THR A 32 3.42 4.43 -14.41
CA THR A 32 3.29 5.32 -13.24
C THR A 32 4.38 4.98 -12.21
N ARG A 33 5.13 5.99 -11.80
CA ARG A 33 6.23 5.82 -10.84
C ARG A 33 5.74 6.07 -9.42
N TRP A 34 5.94 5.07 -8.57
CA TRP A 34 5.55 5.11 -7.17
C TRP A 34 6.79 5.18 -6.29
N ASN A 35 6.77 6.11 -5.35
CA ASN A 35 7.76 6.15 -4.28
C ASN A 35 7.26 5.26 -3.14
N ILE A 36 8.02 4.20 -2.87
CA ILE A 36 7.75 3.28 -1.77
C ILE A 36 8.67 3.62 -0.62
N THR A 37 8.07 3.92 0.54
CA THR A 37 8.82 4.25 1.75
C THR A 37 8.27 3.44 2.94
N PRO A 38 9.10 2.69 3.67
CA PRO A 38 8.67 2.09 4.92
C PRO A 38 8.42 3.19 5.96
N GLY A 39 7.34 3.07 6.72
CA GLY A 39 6.96 4.06 7.72
C GLY A 39 5.99 3.52 8.75
N HIS A 40 5.84 4.29 9.82
CA HIS A 40 4.84 4.08 10.85
C HIS A 40 3.57 4.86 10.48
N ILE A 41 2.43 4.20 10.47
CA ILE A 41 1.13 4.78 10.17
C ILE A 41 0.34 4.86 11.47
N PRO A 42 -0.04 6.08 11.91
CA PRO A 42 -0.81 6.25 13.15
C PRO A 42 -2.21 5.66 12.96
N GLY A 43 -2.77 5.10 14.03
CA GLY A 43 -4.14 4.61 14.02
C GLY A 43 -5.15 5.70 13.65
N PHE A 44 -6.19 5.32 12.92
CA PHE A 44 -7.21 6.24 12.39
C PHE A 44 -8.60 5.61 12.44
N GLU A 45 -9.64 6.45 12.34
CA GLU A 45 -11.03 6.02 12.20
C GLU A 45 -11.45 6.23 10.75
N THR A 46 -12.03 5.20 10.12
CA THR A 46 -12.56 5.29 8.76
C THR A 46 -13.87 6.07 8.72
N ASP A 47 -14.30 6.48 7.53
CA ASP A 47 -15.61 7.14 7.34
C ASP A 47 -16.80 6.24 7.72
N THR A 48 -16.59 4.92 7.84
CA THR A 48 -17.59 3.95 8.31
C THR A 48 -17.59 3.79 9.84
N GLY A 49 -16.69 4.47 10.57
CA GLY A 49 -16.53 4.39 12.02
C GLY A 49 -15.66 3.23 12.50
N GLU A 50 -14.98 2.52 11.60
CA GLU A 50 -14.04 1.45 11.95
C GLU A 50 -12.72 2.06 12.46
N ARG A 51 -12.20 1.53 13.58
CA ARG A 51 -10.92 1.98 14.13
C ARG A 51 -9.80 1.04 13.70
N VAL A 52 -8.87 1.59 12.93
CA VAL A 52 -7.63 0.93 12.53
C VAL A 52 -6.55 1.33 13.55
N PRO A 53 -5.89 0.38 14.23
CA PRO A 53 -4.79 0.68 15.15
C PRO A 53 -3.55 1.19 14.39
N ASP A 54 -2.55 1.67 15.12
CA ASP A 54 -1.26 2.01 14.53
C ASP A 54 -0.54 0.77 13.99
N TYR A 55 0.16 0.92 12.86
CA TYR A 55 0.88 -0.18 12.22
C TYR A 55 2.10 0.31 11.43
N ASP A 56 3.08 -0.57 11.27
CA ASP A 56 4.18 -0.35 10.34
C ASP A 56 3.79 -0.86 8.94
N GLY A 57 4.08 -0.06 7.93
CA GLY A 57 3.64 -0.31 6.56
C GLY A 57 4.59 0.26 5.51
N LEU A 58 4.25 0.02 4.25
CA LEU A 58 4.83 0.67 3.08
C LEU A 58 3.87 1.75 2.61
N ILE A 59 4.36 2.99 2.60
CA ILE A 59 3.63 4.14 2.07
C ILE A 59 3.97 4.23 0.58
N ALA A 60 2.96 4.13 -0.27
CA ALA A 60 3.08 4.23 -1.72
C ALA A 60 2.43 5.54 -2.20
N TYR A 61 3.24 6.47 -2.69
CA TYR A 61 2.73 7.73 -3.23
C TYR A 61 3.36 8.06 -4.58
N THR A 62 2.61 8.73 -5.43
CA THR A 62 3.09 9.26 -6.71
C THR A 62 2.69 10.72 -6.83
N ARG A 63 3.52 11.51 -7.55
CA ARG A 63 3.18 12.89 -7.91
C ARG A 63 2.57 12.98 -9.31
N ASP A 64 2.55 11.85 -10.03
CA ASP A 64 2.10 11.77 -11.42
C ASP A 64 0.58 11.58 -11.50
N LEU A 65 -0.06 11.21 -10.39
CA LEU A 65 -1.52 11.06 -10.26
C LEU A 65 -2.08 12.05 -9.21
N PRO A 66 -3.38 12.38 -9.28
CA PRO A 66 -4.05 13.15 -8.24
C PRO A 66 -3.89 12.55 -6.82
N GLU A 67 -3.89 13.39 -5.78
CA GLU A 67 -3.56 12.98 -4.40
C GLU A 67 -4.50 11.91 -3.84
N ASP A 68 -5.75 11.85 -4.32
CA ASP A 68 -6.77 10.86 -3.95
C ASP A 68 -6.46 9.44 -4.45
N GLN A 69 -5.43 9.26 -5.28
CA GLN A 69 -4.98 7.94 -5.74
C GLN A 69 -3.73 7.42 -5.00
N SER A 70 -3.18 8.17 -4.04
CA SER A 70 -2.08 7.67 -3.18
C SER A 70 -2.60 6.71 -2.10
N GLY A 71 -1.80 5.73 -1.68
CA GLY A 71 -2.24 4.68 -0.75
C GLY A 71 -1.16 4.14 0.19
N VAL A 72 -1.56 3.32 1.17
CA VAL A 72 -0.67 2.68 2.15
C VAL A 72 -0.91 1.17 2.14
N LEU A 73 0.17 0.39 2.11
CA LEU A 73 0.18 -1.07 2.22
C LEU A 73 0.65 -1.47 3.63
N ALA A 74 -0.14 -2.23 4.39
CA ALA A 74 0.30 -2.78 5.67
C ALA A 74 1.31 -3.92 5.47
N LEU A 75 2.32 -4.03 6.34
CA LEU A 75 3.35 -5.08 6.25
C LEU A 75 2.97 -6.38 6.96
N GLU A 76 1.96 -6.36 7.84
CA GLU A 76 1.41 -7.56 8.47
C GLU A 76 0.05 -7.90 7.87
N ALA A 77 -0.08 -9.10 7.31
CA ALA A 77 -1.37 -9.69 7.04
C ALA A 77 -2.04 -9.97 8.38
N GLN A 78 -2.85 -9.04 8.87
CA GLN A 78 -3.83 -9.40 9.89
C GLN A 78 -4.79 -10.39 9.24
N GLY A 79 -4.54 -11.67 9.53
CA GLY A 79 -5.55 -12.68 9.39
C GLY A 79 -6.78 -12.22 10.17
N MET A 80 -7.82 -11.82 9.45
CA MET A 80 -9.19 -11.84 9.94
C MET A 80 -9.59 -13.32 10.13
N GLN A 81 -9.00 -13.96 11.14
CA GLN A 81 -9.64 -15.09 11.80
C GLN A 81 -10.57 -14.52 12.85
N GLY A 82 -11.87 -14.78 12.69
CA GLY A 82 -12.86 -14.48 13.72
C GLY A 82 -14.25 -14.30 13.16
N ALA A 83 -14.80 -15.36 12.56
CA ALA A 83 -16.24 -15.55 12.58
C ALA A 83 -16.65 -15.96 13.99
N ASP A 84 -17.57 -15.21 14.60
CA ASP A 84 -18.68 -15.72 15.44
C ASP A 84 -19.77 -14.65 15.54
#